data_AF-A0A5N5ZIH0-F1
#
_entry.id   AF-A0A5N5ZIH0-F1
#
_cell.length_a   1.000
_cell.length_b   1.000
_cell.length_c   1.000
_cell.angle_alpha   90.00
_cell.angle_beta   90.00
_cell.angle_gamma   90.00
#
_symmetry.space_group_name_H-M   'P 1'
#
loop_
_entity.id
_entity.type
_entity.pdbx_description
1 polymer ?
#
loop_
_entity_poly.entity_id
_entity_poly.type
_entity_poly.pdbx_seq_one_letter_code
_entity_poly.pdbx_strand_id
1 'polypeptide(L)'
;MMLKNSSNSDINSFLSIFKNDLECLEFDGVSLTVRIKSQITIYTEVIKKLFSNISELPQNQIEINLLSCLVEKTFFFFELKNFLSNYEKISEDFDQNRIIVLKDDNDYILKEPEDTFDQENLVLFNIREYRLVLNLFLNTPEFTTYKSRSDDLLTIISKKNGVFDIGYKFPQISFFLEYDLTGLHTRIRNEFKKKEFIQFFKEIVIESIFNVDIENRFNNIITEHNILLNLATRDFESYVSNFAFDKIKSKFKDEREKYFESIDRNIASIGKQVISFPLTFGATIFASYKVKDQAGFLILILIGYFLYTVIAFLILNMTAYNIKCLKDDVINEENTIKNSYNVIFKEFEPDFKKIKKKIFNLRIIVYVLFSVLILLLILFIIYTLINLKAFDSVENVLDFGIIFC
;
A
#
# COMPACT_ATOMS: atom_id res chain seq x y z
N MET A 1 41.93 20.55 16.76
CA MET A 1 42.28 19.16 16.39
C MET A 1 43.27 18.52 17.38
N MET A 2 44.29 19.23 17.89
CA MET A 2 45.23 18.65 18.87
C MET A 2 44.64 18.31 20.26
N LEU A 3 43.63 19.03 20.75
CA LEU A 3 42.98 18.72 22.05
C LEU A 3 42.12 17.43 22.01
N LYS A 4 41.68 17.00 20.83
CA LYS A 4 40.80 15.82 20.71
C LYS A 4 41.58 14.52 20.94
N ASN A 5 42.85 14.49 20.54
CA ASN A 5 43.68 13.28 20.63
C ASN A 5 44.16 12.97 22.05
N SER A 6 44.36 13.98 22.91
CA SER A 6 44.81 13.74 24.29
C SER A 6 43.71 13.11 25.16
N SER A 7 42.45 13.49 24.95
CA SER A 7 41.32 12.97 25.73
C SER A 7 41.12 11.45 25.57
N ASN A 8 41.32 10.91 24.37
CA ASN A 8 41.21 9.47 24.11
C ASN A 8 42.35 8.69 24.78
N SER A 9 43.57 9.24 24.77
CA SER A 9 44.69 8.57 25.45
C SER A 9 44.50 8.52 26.97
N ASP A 10 43.92 9.57 27.57
CA ASP A 10 43.67 9.60 29.01
C ASP A 10 42.59 8.57 29.41
N ILE A 11 41.50 8.48 28.64
CA ILE A 11 40.43 7.48 28.87
C ILE A 11 40.96 6.05 28.71
N ASN A 12 41.70 5.76 27.63
CA ASN A 12 42.26 4.42 27.42
C ASN A 12 43.27 4.05 28.50
N SER A 13 44.04 5.03 28.99
CA SER A 13 44.95 4.82 30.12
C SER A 13 44.17 4.48 31.39
N PHE A 14 43.09 5.21 31.68
CA PHE A 14 42.22 4.91 32.82
C PHE A 14 41.57 3.53 32.72
N LEU A 15 41.03 3.16 31.56
CA LEU A 15 40.41 1.84 31.36
C LEU A 15 41.42 0.70 31.51
N SER A 16 42.66 0.90 31.07
CA SER A 16 43.76 -0.04 31.30
C SER A 16 44.10 -0.18 32.79
N ILE A 17 44.17 0.94 33.53
CA ILE A 17 44.40 0.96 34.98
C ILE A 17 43.24 0.28 35.71
N PHE A 18 42.00 0.58 35.32
CA PHE A 18 40.80 -0.03 35.89
C PHE A 18 40.81 -1.54 35.78
N LYS A 19 41.16 -2.06 34.59
CA LYS A 19 41.20 -3.49 34.32
C LYS A 19 42.26 -4.24 35.12
N ASN A 20 43.45 -3.65 35.28
CA ASN A 20 44.61 -4.37 35.79
C ASN A 20 44.92 -4.08 37.28
N ASP A 21 44.72 -2.84 37.72
CA ASP A 21 45.33 -2.31 38.94
C ASP A 21 44.33 -1.75 39.97
N LEU A 22 43.06 -1.58 39.59
CA LEU A 22 42.00 -1.17 40.52
C LEU A 22 41.25 -2.38 41.10
N GLU A 23 40.82 -2.25 42.35
CA GLU A 23 39.88 -3.15 43.01
C GLU A 23 38.68 -2.31 43.44
N CYS A 24 37.51 -2.58 42.87
CA CYS A 24 36.28 -1.90 43.23
C CYS A 24 35.85 -2.30 44.64
N LEU A 25 35.64 -1.32 45.53
CA LEU A 25 35.28 -1.58 46.92
C LEU A 25 33.82 -1.28 47.21
N GLU A 26 33.37 -0.07 46.88
CA GLU A 26 32.03 0.41 47.21
C GLU A 26 31.55 1.43 46.17
N PHE A 27 30.27 1.38 45.84
CA PHE A 27 29.60 2.35 44.99
C PHE A 27 28.32 2.84 45.65
N ASP A 28 28.21 4.15 45.86
CA ASP A 28 27.08 4.78 46.55
C ASP A 28 25.95 5.25 45.61
N GLY A 29 26.11 5.02 44.30
CA GLY A 29 25.22 5.52 43.25
C GLY A 29 25.80 6.65 42.40
N VAL A 30 26.83 7.36 42.91
CA VAL A 30 27.47 8.49 42.24
C VAL A 30 29.01 8.38 42.29
N SER A 31 29.55 8.07 43.45
CA SER A 31 30.95 7.90 43.75
C SER A 31 31.34 6.42 43.78
N LEU A 32 32.45 6.09 43.12
CA LEU A 32 33.08 4.79 43.15
C LEU A 32 34.35 4.84 44.00
N THR A 33 34.39 4.07 45.07
CA THR A 33 35.59 3.87 45.88
C THR A 33 36.37 2.69 45.34
N VAL A 34 37.61 2.94 44.93
CA VAL A 34 38.54 1.94 44.41
C VAL A 34 39.80 1.87 45.27
N ARG A 35 40.38 0.69 45.40
CA ARG A 35 41.73 0.50 45.94
C ARG A 35 42.73 0.34 44.80
N ILE A 36 43.83 1.08 44.88
CA ILE A 36 44.92 0.99 43.92
C ILE A 36 45.94 -0.06 44.41
N LYS A 37 46.20 -1.09 43.60
CA LYS A 37 47.17 -2.15 43.92
C LYS A 37 48.62 -1.71 43.78
N SER A 38 48.93 -0.84 42.82
CA SER A 38 50.30 -0.45 42.47
C SER A 38 50.39 1.03 42.03
N GLN A 39 51.57 1.66 42.14
CA GLN A 39 51.88 2.98 41.55
C GLN A 39 50.86 4.12 41.82
N ILE A 40 50.39 4.26 43.07
CA ILE A 40 49.34 5.22 43.46
C ILE A 40 49.52 6.62 42.86
N THR A 41 50.70 7.22 42.96
CA THR A 41 50.94 8.60 42.51
C THR A 41 50.67 8.77 41.02
N ILE A 42 51.10 7.81 40.19
CA ILE A 42 50.95 7.87 38.73
C ILE A 42 49.47 7.68 38.35
N TYR A 43 48.79 6.71 38.96
CA TYR A 43 47.39 6.44 38.64
C TYR A 43 46.45 7.54 39.13
N THR A 44 46.72 8.13 40.30
CA THR A 44 45.99 9.29 40.79
C THR A 44 46.10 10.47 39.82
N GLU A 45 47.27 10.71 39.22
CA GLU A 45 47.42 11.76 38.21
C GLU A 45 46.60 11.51 36.96
N VAL A 46 46.53 10.26 36.47
CA VAL A 46 45.69 9.89 35.32
C VAL A 46 44.20 10.10 35.65
N ILE A 47 43.75 9.67 36.84
CA ILE A 47 42.36 9.82 37.27
C ILE A 47 42.01 11.32 37.42
N LYS A 48 42.90 12.14 38.00
CA LYS A 48 42.73 13.60 38.15
C LYS A 48 42.64 14.36 36.82
N LYS A 49 43.16 13.81 35.73
CA LYS A 49 42.96 14.39 34.39
C LYS A 49 41.54 14.15 33.86
N LEU A 50 40.87 13.09 34.31
CA LEU A 50 39.55 12.70 33.81
C LEU A 50 38.41 13.18 34.70
N PHE A 51 38.60 13.33 36.00
CA PHE A 51 37.52 13.67 36.94
C PHE A 51 37.89 14.88 37.80
N SER A 52 36.94 15.81 37.99
CA SER A 52 37.16 17.02 38.79
C SER A 52 36.99 16.78 40.30
N ASN A 53 36.15 15.82 40.69
CA ASN A 53 35.83 15.54 42.08
C ASN A 53 36.40 14.18 42.49
N ILE A 54 37.60 14.20 43.08
CA ILE A 54 38.30 13.03 43.57
C ILE A 54 38.72 13.26 45.02
N SER A 55 38.44 12.30 45.88
CA SER A 55 38.88 12.31 47.28
C SER A 55 39.90 11.19 47.51
N GLU A 56 41.08 11.53 48.02
CA GLU A 56 42.07 10.55 48.45
C GLU A 56 41.71 10.05 49.85
N LEU A 57 41.54 8.74 49.99
CA LEU A 57 41.18 8.07 51.24
C LEU A 57 42.39 7.27 51.79
N PRO A 58 42.40 6.91 53.08
CA PRO A 58 43.45 6.08 53.65
C PRO A 58 43.60 4.72 52.93
N GLN A 59 44.73 4.05 53.14
CA GLN A 59 44.98 2.69 52.61
C GLN A 59 44.97 2.57 51.08
N ASN A 60 45.52 3.58 50.38
CA ASN A 60 45.59 3.63 48.92
C ASN A 60 44.21 3.55 48.24
N GLN A 61 43.20 4.14 48.87
CA GLN A 61 41.84 4.21 48.34
C GLN A 61 41.61 5.58 47.70
N ILE A 62 40.83 5.60 46.64
CA ILE A 62 40.37 6.81 45.98
C ILE A 62 38.88 6.72 45.76
N GLU A 63 38.17 7.78 46.13
CA GLU A 63 36.77 7.97 45.79
C GLU A 63 36.68 8.83 44.53
N ILE A 64 36.03 8.32 43.50
CA ILE A 64 35.88 8.95 42.19
C ILE A 64 34.40 9.25 41.95
N ASN A 65 34.03 10.53 41.83
CA ASN A 65 32.68 10.88 41.40
C ASN A 65 32.54 10.69 39.88
N LEU A 66 31.85 9.65 39.45
CA LEU A 66 31.74 9.27 38.04
C LEU A 66 30.97 10.29 37.18
N LEU A 67 30.13 11.13 37.80
CA LEU A 67 29.41 12.21 37.11
C LEU A 67 30.28 13.45 36.86
N SER A 68 31.48 13.51 37.44
CA SER A 68 32.38 14.68 37.39
C SER A 68 33.42 14.62 36.26
N CYS A 69 33.14 13.85 35.19
CA CYS A 69 34.05 13.68 34.07
C CYS A 69 34.32 15.02 33.36
N LEU A 70 35.60 15.35 33.19
CA LEU A 70 36.10 16.55 32.54
C LEU A 70 36.07 16.44 31.01
N VAL A 71 35.97 15.22 30.46
CA VAL A 71 35.94 15.00 29.02
C VAL A 71 34.53 15.26 28.50
N GLU A 72 34.39 16.22 27.59
CA GLU A 72 33.11 16.56 26.98
C GLU A 72 32.42 15.33 26.37
N LYS A 73 31.09 15.25 26.55
CA LYS A 73 30.24 14.16 26.04
C LYS A 73 30.67 12.76 26.46
N THR A 74 31.39 12.62 27.57
CA THR A 74 31.77 11.32 28.13
C THR A 74 31.07 11.08 29.46
N PHE A 75 30.41 9.94 29.58
CA PHE A 75 29.65 9.56 30.77
C PHE A 75 30.14 8.22 31.30
N PHE A 76 30.46 8.19 32.59
CA PHE A 76 30.83 6.99 33.31
C PHE A 76 29.66 6.53 34.20
N PHE A 77 29.41 5.23 34.19
CA PHE A 77 28.45 4.56 35.05
C PHE A 77 29.13 3.35 35.70
N PHE A 78 28.65 2.95 36.86
CA PHE A 78 29.09 1.74 37.54
C PHE A 78 27.96 0.73 37.59
N GLU A 79 28.17 -0.43 36.97
CA GLU A 79 27.14 -1.43 36.70
C GLU A 79 26.02 -0.94 35.77
N LEU A 80 25.42 -1.90 35.06
CA LEU A 80 24.30 -1.61 34.16
C LEU A 80 23.08 -1.05 34.90
N LYS A 81 22.89 -1.41 36.17
CA LYS A 81 21.80 -0.88 37.00
C LYS A 81 21.90 0.64 37.19
N ASN A 82 23.11 1.17 37.36
CA ASN A 82 23.32 2.62 37.49
C ASN A 82 23.09 3.33 36.17
N PHE A 83 23.59 2.76 35.07
CA PHE A 83 23.32 3.24 33.71
C PHE A 83 21.81 3.34 33.46
N LEU A 84 21.05 2.29 33.76
CA LEU A 84 19.59 2.27 33.61
C LEU A 84 18.88 3.36 34.41
N SER A 85 19.31 3.58 35.65
CA SER A 85 18.72 4.59 36.54
C SER A 85 19.01 6.02 36.07
N ASN A 86 20.08 6.23 35.29
CA ASN A 86 20.51 7.53 34.80
C ASN A 86 20.34 7.72 33.29
N TYR A 87 19.76 6.74 32.58
CA TYR A 87 19.66 6.72 31.13
C TYR A 87 18.98 7.97 30.54
N GLU A 88 17.95 8.49 31.21
CA GLU A 88 17.22 9.67 30.74
C GLU A 88 18.14 10.88 30.55
N LYS A 89 19.18 11.05 31.38
CA LYS A 89 20.15 12.16 31.30
C LYS A 89 20.98 12.16 30.01
N ILE A 90 21.10 11.02 29.34
CA ILE A 90 21.95 10.81 28.16
C ILE A 90 21.14 10.41 26.92
N SER A 91 19.82 10.27 27.05
CA SER A 91 18.96 9.68 26.02
C SER A 91 18.90 10.53 24.74
N GLU A 92 18.89 11.86 24.85
CA GLU A 92 18.78 12.78 23.71
C GLU A 92 20.00 12.74 22.79
N ASP A 93 21.21 12.67 23.38
CA ASP A 93 22.49 12.71 22.67
C ASP A 93 23.22 11.35 22.69
N PHE A 94 22.49 10.24 22.90
CA PHE A 94 23.09 8.91 23.08
C PHE A 94 24.11 8.56 21.99
N ASP A 95 23.78 8.82 20.72
CA ASP A 95 24.65 8.52 19.57
C ASP A 95 25.93 9.36 19.58
N GLN A 96 25.87 10.58 20.11
CA GLN A 96 26.98 11.55 20.14
C GLN A 96 27.87 11.42 21.38
N ASN A 97 27.39 10.71 22.40
CA ASN A 97 28.06 10.56 23.67
C ASN A 97 28.95 9.31 23.69
N ARG A 98 30.10 9.41 24.33
CA ARG A 98 30.89 8.28 24.78
C ARG A 98 30.31 7.77 26.10
N ILE A 99 30.00 6.49 26.16
CA ILE A 99 29.39 5.87 27.33
C ILE A 99 30.31 4.75 27.80
N ILE A 100 30.67 4.80 29.08
CA ILE A 100 31.52 3.80 29.72
C ILE A 100 30.75 3.25 30.91
N VAL A 101 30.51 1.94 30.92
CA VAL A 101 29.92 1.24 32.06
C VAL A 101 30.97 0.32 32.65
N LEU A 102 31.46 0.67 33.83
CA LEU A 102 32.42 -0.12 34.60
C LEU A 102 31.71 -1.27 35.30
N LYS A 103 32.35 -2.43 35.42
CA LYS A 103 31.81 -3.62 36.09
C LYS A 103 32.62 -3.98 37.33
N ASP A 104 32.00 -4.68 38.27
CA ASP A 104 32.61 -5.18 39.52
C ASP A 104 33.79 -6.12 39.27
N ASP A 105 33.81 -6.85 38.15
CA ASP A 105 34.86 -7.79 37.75
C ASP A 105 36.06 -7.11 37.05
N ASN A 106 36.19 -5.79 37.20
CA ASN A 106 37.19 -4.94 36.54
C ASN A 106 37.10 -4.95 35.00
N ASP A 107 35.99 -5.40 34.42
CA ASP A 107 35.73 -5.25 32.99
C ASP A 107 34.87 -4.00 32.72
N TYR A 108 34.66 -3.66 31.45
CA TYR A 108 33.86 -2.50 31.10
C TYR A 108 33.14 -2.68 29.77
N ILE A 109 32.08 -1.90 29.57
CA ILE A 109 31.39 -1.74 28.30
C ILE A 109 31.68 -0.33 27.81
N LEU A 110 32.24 -0.24 26.59
CA LEU A 110 32.55 1.02 25.94
C LEU A 110 31.65 1.19 24.72
N LYS A 111 31.04 2.36 24.61
CA LYS A 111 30.41 2.86 23.38
C LYS A 111 31.06 4.18 23.02
N GLU A 112 31.69 4.24 21.87
CA GLU A 112 32.28 5.46 21.31
C GLU A 112 31.22 6.34 20.61
N PRO A 113 31.48 7.64 20.40
CA PRO A 113 30.59 8.49 19.61
C PRO A 113 30.43 7.96 18.19
N GLU A 114 29.20 7.97 17.68
CA GLU A 114 28.82 7.47 16.36
C GLU A 114 29.11 5.98 16.14
N ASP A 115 29.40 5.22 17.20
CA ASP A 115 29.53 3.78 17.10
C ASP A 115 28.27 3.16 16.54
N THR A 116 28.49 2.20 15.67
CA THR A 116 27.46 1.25 15.27
C THR A 116 27.34 0.16 16.33
N PHE A 117 26.21 -0.53 16.31
CA PHE A 117 25.98 -1.75 17.07
C PHE A 117 27.14 -2.75 16.93
N ASP A 118 27.64 -3.24 18.07
CA ASP A 118 28.61 -4.33 18.17
C ASP A 118 28.24 -5.26 19.35
N GLN A 119 28.76 -6.48 19.36
CA GLN A 119 28.53 -7.46 20.42
C GLN A 119 29.00 -6.95 21.80
N GLU A 120 30.07 -6.15 21.84
CA GLU A 120 30.62 -5.61 23.09
C GLU A 120 29.70 -4.55 23.74
N ASN A 121 28.94 -3.79 22.94
CA ASN A 121 28.06 -2.71 23.39
C ASN A 121 26.56 -3.02 23.21
N LEU A 122 26.23 -4.24 22.79
CA LEU A 122 24.89 -4.80 22.54
C LEU A 122 23.85 -4.33 23.56
N VAL A 123 24.15 -4.52 24.84
CA VAL A 123 23.23 -4.21 25.95
C VAL A 123 22.84 -2.73 26.01
N LEU A 124 23.77 -1.81 25.71
CA LEU A 124 23.51 -0.37 25.73
C LEU A 124 22.56 0.03 24.59
N PHE A 125 22.79 -0.52 23.39
CA PHE A 125 21.93 -0.29 22.24
C PHE A 125 20.54 -0.91 22.42
N ASN A 126 20.44 -2.10 22.99
CA ASN A 126 19.17 -2.75 23.27
C ASN A 126 18.33 -1.99 24.29
N ILE A 127 18.95 -1.50 25.36
CA ILE A 127 18.27 -0.64 26.34
C ILE A 127 17.71 0.62 25.66
N ARG A 128 18.50 1.25 24.78
CA ARG A 128 18.05 2.39 24.00
C ARG A 128 16.88 2.05 23.10
N GLU A 129 16.98 1.00 22.29
CA GLU A 129 15.92 0.58 21.37
C GLU A 129 14.62 0.29 22.12
N TYR A 130 14.70 -0.44 23.25
CA TYR A 130 13.56 -0.69 24.12
C TYR A 130 12.88 0.61 24.58
N ARG A 131 13.66 1.58 25.08
CA ARG A 131 13.14 2.89 25.53
C ARG A 131 12.51 3.68 24.38
N LEU A 132 13.11 3.65 23.19
CA LEU A 132 12.58 4.30 22.00
C LEU A 132 11.24 3.68 21.56
N VAL A 133 11.13 2.35 21.55
CA VAL A 133 9.87 1.65 21.24
C VAL A 133 8.79 1.97 22.29
N LEU A 134 9.15 1.93 23.58
CA LEU A 134 8.21 2.27 24.65
C LEU A 134 7.71 3.71 24.51
N ASN A 135 8.62 4.65 24.29
CA ASN A 135 8.28 6.06 24.07
C ASN A 135 7.41 6.23 22.81
N LEU A 136 7.69 5.49 21.74
CA LEU A 136 6.84 5.49 20.54
C LEU A 136 5.42 5.04 20.88
N PHE A 137 5.25 3.96 21.64
CA PHE A 137 3.93 3.46 22.03
C PHE A 137 3.19 4.46 22.93
N LEU A 138 3.86 4.99 23.95
CA LEU A 138 3.29 5.96 24.90
C LEU A 138 2.90 7.30 24.26
N ASN A 139 3.54 7.66 23.15
CA ASN A 139 3.34 8.93 22.46
C ASN A 139 2.57 8.78 21.13
N THR A 140 2.10 7.58 20.78
CA THR A 140 1.24 7.34 19.62
C THR A 140 -0.22 7.22 20.09
N PRO A 141 -1.07 8.26 19.98
CA PRO A 141 -2.45 8.23 20.48
C PRO A 141 -3.31 7.20 19.77
N GLU A 142 -3.02 6.92 18.50
CA GLU A 142 -3.68 5.87 17.74
C GLU A 142 -3.43 4.49 18.35
N PHE A 143 -2.29 4.27 19.02
CA PHE A 143 -1.95 3.03 19.72
C PHE A 143 -2.42 3.06 21.19
N THR A 144 -1.93 4.02 21.97
CA THR A 144 -2.19 4.14 23.41
C THR A 144 -3.31 5.15 23.66
N THR A 145 -4.41 4.68 24.27
CA THR A 145 -5.55 5.54 24.60
C THR A 145 -5.35 6.25 25.94
N TYR A 146 -4.80 5.55 26.93
CA TYR A 146 -4.51 6.09 28.25
C TYR A 146 -3.14 5.61 28.75
N LYS A 147 -2.46 6.43 29.55
CA LYS A 147 -1.17 6.09 30.16
C LYS A 147 -1.17 6.47 31.64
N SER A 148 -0.82 5.52 32.50
CA SER A 148 -0.59 5.74 33.93
C SER A 148 0.91 5.68 34.21
N ARG A 149 1.51 6.83 34.51
CA ARG A 149 2.94 6.89 34.85
C ARG A 149 3.25 6.34 36.24
N SER A 150 2.30 6.34 37.16
CA SER A 150 2.52 5.82 38.53
C SER A 150 2.56 4.30 38.56
N ASP A 151 1.83 3.66 37.65
CA ASP A 151 1.59 2.22 37.68
C ASP A 151 2.40 1.48 36.60
N ASP A 152 3.18 2.22 35.80
CA ASP A 152 3.87 1.71 34.62
C ASP A 152 2.94 0.95 33.65
N LEU A 153 1.76 1.53 33.41
CA LEU A 153 0.69 0.95 32.58
C LEU A 153 0.38 1.83 31.37
N LEU A 154 0.27 1.19 30.21
CA LEU A 154 -0.37 1.77 29.03
C LEU A 154 -1.64 1.00 28.71
N THR A 155 -2.70 1.71 28.36
CA THR A 155 -4.01 1.12 28.06
C THR A 155 -4.31 1.30 26.58
N ILE A 156 -4.64 0.20 25.93
CA ILE A 156 -5.13 0.18 24.55
C ILE A 156 -6.61 -0.21 24.54
N ILE A 157 -7.38 0.40 23.65
CA ILE A 157 -8.78 0.02 23.41
C ILE A 157 -8.87 -0.66 22.04
N SER A 158 -9.38 -1.89 22.05
CA SER A 158 -9.73 -2.70 20.88
C SER A 158 -11.25 -2.76 20.71
N LYS A 159 -11.69 -2.92 19.46
CA LYS A 159 -13.12 -3.10 19.16
C LYS A 159 -13.64 -4.47 19.60
N LYS A 160 -12.78 -5.49 19.53
CA LYS A 160 -13.16 -6.88 19.83
C LYS A 160 -13.02 -7.20 21.32
N ASN A 161 -11.93 -6.75 21.92
CA ASN A 161 -11.51 -7.16 23.26
C ASN A 161 -11.74 -6.09 24.33
N GLY A 162 -12.16 -4.87 23.94
CA GLY A 162 -12.42 -3.78 24.86
C GLY A 162 -11.15 -3.12 25.38
N VAL A 163 -11.14 -2.78 26.67
CA VAL A 163 -10.00 -2.12 27.35
C VAL A 163 -8.97 -3.17 27.73
N PHE A 164 -7.71 -2.93 27.38
CA PHE A 164 -6.62 -3.85 27.65
C PHE A 164 -5.37 -3.10 28.15
N ASP A 165 -4.91 -3.47 29.34
CA ASP A 165 -3.75 -2.85 29.98
C ASP A 165 -2.46 -3.63 29.69
N ILE A 166 -1.38 -2.90 29.45
CA ILE A 166 -0.05 -3.41 29.16
C ILE A 166 0.90 -2.76 30.16
N GLY A 167 1.42 -3.56 31.09
CA GLY A 167 2.51 -3.15 31.96
C GLY A 167 3.83 -3.14 31.22
N TYR A 168 4.63 -2.11 31.49
CA TYR A 168 5.93 -1.89 30.85
C TYR A 168 7.10 -1.87 31.85
N LYS A 169 6.98 -2.69 32.89
CA LYS A 169 8.03 -2.86 33.90
C LYS A 169 9.35 -3.21 33.23
N PHE A 170 10.39 -2.45 33.57
CA PHE A 170 11.70 -2.62 32.97
C PHE A 170 12.25 -4.03 33.25
N PRO A 171 12.69 -4.79 32.22
CA PRO A 171 13.12 -6.16 32.40
C PRO A 171 14.49 -6.24 33.09
N GLN A 172 14.88 -7.44 33.51
CA GLN A 172 16.20 -7.70 34.06
C GLN A 172 17.28 -7.52 32.99
N ILE A 173 18.52 -7.24 33.41
CA ILE A 173 19.65 -7.01 32.49
C ILE A 173 19.88 -8.17 31.52
N SER A 174 19.66 -9.41 31.95
CA SER A 174 19.79 -10.62 31.11
C SER A 174 18.94 -10.55 29.84
N PHE A 175 17.76 -9.95 29.92
CA PHE A 175 16.89 -9.75 28.75
C PHE A 175 17.60 -9.01 27.61
N PHE A 176 18.37 -7.96 27.94
CA PHE A 176 19.06 -7.15 26.94
C PHE A 176 20.35 -7.80 26.42
N LEU A 177 20.79 -8.90 27.02
CA LEU A 177 21.91 -9.70 26.53
C LEU A 177 21.42 -10.85 25.64
N GLU A 178 20.20 -11.34 25.87
CA GLU A 178 19.64 -12.49 25.14
C GLU A 178 19.03 -12.10 23.78
N TYR A 179 18.50 -10.89 23.64
CA TYR A 179 17.78 -10.46 22.45
C TYR A 179 18.51 -9.35 21.71
N ASP A 180 18.54 -9.42 20.38
CA ASP A 180 18.97 -8.31 19.52
C ASP A 180 17.75 -7.45 19.16
N LEU A 181 17.74 -6.20 19.63
CA LEU A 181 16.66 -5.23 19.38
C LEU A 181 17.04 -4.20 18.31
N THR A 182 18.16 -4.40 17.61
CA THR A 182 18.70 -3.43 16.66
C THR A 182 17.70 -3.08 15.56
N GLY A 183 17.42 -1.79 15.41
CA GLY A 183 16.52 -1.27 14.37
C GLY A 183 15.04 -1.56 14.61
N LEU A 184 14.67 -2.15 15.75
CA LEU A 184 13.28 -2.44 16.09
C LEU A 184 12.43 -1.18 16.10
N HIS A 185 12.90 -0.11 16.75
CA HIS A 185 12.20 1.17 16.78
C HIS A 185 11.96 1.71 15.37
N THR A 186 12.99 1.68 14.50
CA THR A 186 12.87 2.18 13.12
C THR A 186 11.83 1.40 12.33
N ARG A 187 11.81 0.07 12.47
CA ARG A 187 10.84 -0.79 11.78
C ARG A 187 9.42 -0.52 12.25
N ILE A 188 9.18 -0.50 13.56
CA ILE A 188 7.86 -0.19 14.14
C ILE A 188 7.41 1.21 13.72
N ARG A 189 8.28 2.21 13.85
CA ARG A 189 8.00 3.61 13.48
C ARG A 189 7.59 3.75 12.01
N ASN A 190 8.22 2.98 11.11
CA ASN A 190 7.90 3.01 9.69
C ASN A 190 6.50 2.43 9.40
N GLU A 191 6.12 1.33 10.04
CA GLU A 191 4.77 0.76 9.89
C GLU A 191 3.70 1.64 10.54
N PHE A 192 4.00 2.26 11.69
CA PHE A 192 3.09 3.16 12.40
C PHE A 192 2.81 4.47 11.66
N LYS A 193 3.49 4.75 10.53
CA LYS A 193 3.08 5.84 9.63
C LYS A 193 1.68 5.61 9.03
N LYS A 194 1.25 4.35 8.94
CA LYS A 194 -0.06 3.94 8.41
C LYS A 194 -1.03 3.78 9.59
N LYS A 195 -1.98 4.69 9.76
CA LYS A 195 -2.89 4.69 10.92
C LYS A 195 -3.75 3.42 11.00
N GLU A 196 -4.12 2.88 9.85
CA GLU A 196 -4.89 1.65 9.73
C GLU A 196 -4.08 0.44 10.20
N PHE A 197 -2.77 0.38 9.90
CA PHE A 197 -1.89 -0.69 10.37
C PHE A 197 -1.87 -0.79 11.90
N ILE A 198 -1.83 0.36 12.59
CA ILE A 198 -1.83 0.43 14.05
C ILE A 198 -3.02 -0.34 14.64
N GLN A 199 -4.20 -0.28 13.99
CA GLN A 199 -5.37 -1.01 14.45
C GLN A 199 -5.20 -2.52 14.33
N PHE A 200 -4.67 -3.02 13.22
CA PHE A 200 -4.34 -4.45 13.08
C PHE A 200 -3.31 -4.87 14.12
N PHE A 201 -2.26 -4.07 14.30
CA PHE A 201 -1.22 -4.34 15.27
C PHE A 201 -1.75 -4.42 16.71
N LYS A 202 -2.69 -3.54 17.12
CA LYS A 202 -3.35 -3.65 18.44
C LYS A 202 -4.05 -4.98 18.63
N GLU A 203 -4.86 -5.41 17.67
CA GLU A 203 -5.64 -6.64 17.79
C GLU A 203 -4.71 -7.84 17.92
N ILE A 204 -3.66 -7.89 17.09
CA ILE A 204 -2.64 -8.95 17.15
C ILE A 204 -1.90 -8.93 18.49
N VAL A 205 -1.49 -7.76 18.98
CA VAL A 205 -0.83 -7.61 20.29
C VAL A 205 -1.71 -8.17 21.41
N ILE A 206 -3.00 -7.81 21.43
CA ILE A 206 -3.94 -8.29 22.46
C ILE A 206 -4.11 -9.81 22.37
N GLU A 207 -4.36 -10.33 21.16
CA GLU A 207 -4.55 -11.77 20.93
C GLU A 207 -3.31 -12.60 21.29
N SER A 208 -2.10 -12.06 21.12
CA SER A 208 -0.85 -12.75 21.45
C SER A 208 -0.52 -12.73 22.95
N ILE A 209 -0.82 -11.64 23.67
CA ILE A 209 -0.35 -11.47 25.06
C ILE A 209 -1.45 -11.53 26.12
N PHE A 210 -2.68 -11.88 25.77
CA PHE A 210 -3.82 -11.88 26.72
C PHE A 210 -3.58 -12.73 27.98
N ASN A 211 -2.86 -13.85 27.84
CA ASN A 211 -2.53 -14.77 28.92
C ASN A 211 -1.24 -14.40 29.68
N VAL A 212 -0.54 -13.35 29.27
CA VAL A 212 0.68 -12.90 29.93
C VAL A 212 0.32 -11.97 31.09
N ASP A 213 1.01 -12.12 32.22
CA ASP A 213 0.87 -11.24 33.37
C ASP A 213 1.09 -9.78 32.97
N ILE A 214 0.23 -8.89 33.48
CA ILE A 214 0.16 -7.48 33.06
C ILE A 214 1.54 -6.82 33.10
N GLU A 215 2.31 -7.03 34.17
CA GLU A 215 3.64 -6.45 34.36
C GLU A 215 4.66 -6.81 33.26
N ASN A 216 4.49 -7.98 32.61
CA ASN A 216 5.44 -8.54 31.65
C ASN A 216 4.96 -8.42 30.19
N ARG A 217 3.77 -7.87 29.96
CA ARG A 217 3.16 -7.80 28.62
C ARG A 217 4.02 -7.04 27.62
N PHE A 218 4.55 -5.87 27.99
CA PHE A 218 5.41 -5.12 27.07
C PHE A 218 6.72 -5.85 26.75
N ASN A 219 7.33 -6.50 27.75
CA ASN A 219 8.52 -7.32 27.52
C ASN A 219 8.23 -8.44 26.53
N ASN A 220 7.06 -9.09 26.63
CA ASN A 220 6.66 -10.12 25.68
C ASN A 220 6.42 -9.55 24.27
N ILE A 221 5.86 -8.34 24.15
CA ILE A 221 5.75 -7.64 22.85
C ILE A 221 7.13 -7.41 22.23
N ILE A 222 8.11 -7.00 23.04
CA ILE A 222 9.49 -6.78 22.57
C ILE A 222 10.14 -8.11 22.18
N THR A 223 9.92 -9.19 22.91
CA THR A 223 10.45 -10.52 22.54
C THR A 223 9.82 -11.06 21.25
N GLU A 224 8.50 -10.95 21.10
CA GLU A 224 7.76 -11.51 19.96
C GLU A 224 7.58 -10.53 18.79
N HIS A 225 8.25 -9.37 18.82
CA HIS A 225 8.01 -8.26 17.90
C HIS A 225 7.99 -8.66 16.42
N ASN A 226 8.86 -9.58 16.00
CA ASN A 226 8.94 -10.04 14.62
C ASN A 226 7.66 -10.75 14.17
N ILE A 227 7.13 -11.62 15.03
CA ILE A 227 5.90 -12.37 14.76
C ILE A 227 4.72 -11.41 14.72
N LEU A 228 4.62 -10.53 15.73
CA LEU A 228 3.53 -9.55 15.84
C LEU A 228 3.48 -8.61 14.62
N LEU A 229 4.62 -8.05 14.21
CA LEU A 229 4.71 -7.19 13.04
C LEU A 229 4.34 -7.93 11.75
N ASN A 230 4.85 -9.15 11.56
CA ASN A 230 4.57 -9.93 10.34
C ASN A 230 3.08 -10.30 10.24
N LEU A 231 2.45 -10.69 11.35
CA LEU A 231 1.01 -10.99 11.41
C LEU A 231 0.18 -9.73 11.10
N ALA A 232 0.50 -8.61 11.74
CA ALA A 232 -0.19 -7.34 11.49
C ALA A 232 -0.02 -6.86 10.05
N THR A 233 1.18 -7.01 9.46
CA THR A 233 1.44 -6.65 8.05
C THR A 233 0.60 -7.50 7.12
N ARG A 234 0.57 -8.82 7.32
CA ARG A 234 -0.25 -9.74 6.51
C ARG A 234 -1.73 -9.38 6.57
N ASP A 235 -2.25 -9.12 7.77
CA ASP A 235 -3.67 -8.81 7.96
C ASP A 235 -4.02 -7.43 7.37
N PHE A 236 -3.12 -6.45 7.51
CA PHE A 236 -3.25 -5.14 6.86
C PHE A 236 -3.21 -5.25 5.33
N GLU A 237 -2.28 -6.00 4.75
CA GLU A 237 -2.19 -6.23 3.31
C GLU A 237 -3.45 -6.94 2.78
N SER A 238 -3.97 -7.92 3.52
CA SER A 238 -5.24 -8.58 3.19
C SER A 238 -6.41 -7.58 3.19
N TYR A 239 -6.50 -6.71 4.21
CA TYR A 239 -7.50 -5.66 4.27
C TYR A 239 -7.40 -4.68 3.10
N VAL A 240 -6.20 -4.18 2.79
CA VAL A 240 -5.96 -3.25 1.67
C VAL A 240 -6.34 -3.92 0.35
N SER A 241 -6.01 -5.19 0.17
CA SER A 241 -6.38 -5.97 -1.02
C SER A 241 -7.89 -6.10 -1.17
N ASN A 242 -8.60 -6.42 -0.07
CA ASN A 242 -10.07 -6.53 -0.07
C ASN A 242 -10.75 -5.17 -0.34
N PHE A 243 -10.25 -4.08 0.24
CA PHE A 243 -10.79 -2.75 0.00
C PHE A 243 -10.55 -2.27 -1.45
N ALA A 244 -9.34 -2.51 -1.97
CA ALA A 244 -9.04 -2.25 -3.38
C ALA A 244 -9.98 -3.06 -4.28
N PHE A 245 -10.27 -4.32 -3.92
CA PHE A 245 -11.22 -5.15 -4.62
C PHE A 245 -12.63 -4.57 -4.62
N ASP A 246 -13.18 -4.15 -3.48
CA ASP A 246 -14.51 -3.54 -3.41
C ASP A 246 -14.63 -2.31 -4.31
N LYS A 247 -13.57 -1.48 -4.33
CA LYS A 247 -13.49 -0.32 -5.21
C LYS A 247 -13.49 -0.70 -6.69
N ILE A 248 -12.73 -1.73 -7.07
CA ILE A 248 -12.71 -2.25 -8.45
C ILE A 248 -14.08 -2.82 -8.82
N LYS A 249 -14.71 -3.57 -7.92
CA LYS A 249 -16.05 -4.14 -8.11
C LYS A 249 -17.11 -3.06 -8.30
N SER A 250 -17.06 -1.99 -7.50
CA SER A 250 -17.94 -0.83 -7.68
C SER A 250 -17.72 -0.20 -9.05
N LYS A 251 -16.47 0.13 -9.39
CA LYS A 251 -16.14 0.75 -10.68
C LYS A 251 -16.57 -0.11 -11.87
N PHE A 252 -16.38 -1.43 -11.80
CA PHE A 252 -16.83 -2.35 -12.83
C PHE A 252 -18.37 -2.39 -12.96
N LYS A 253 -19.11 -2.33 -11.86
CA LYS A 253 -20.58 -2.25 -11.93
C LYS A 253 -21.03 -0.99 -12.67
N ASP A 254 -20.38 0.14 -12.42
CA ASP A 254 -20.68 1.41 -13.09
C ASP A 254 -20.34 1.34 -14.59
N GLU A 255 -19.19 0.80 -14.97
CA GLU A 255 -18.81 0.62 -16.39
C GLU A 255 -19.72 -0.39 -17.10
N ARG A 256 -20.10 -1.48 -16.43
CA ARG A 256 -21.07 -2.46 -16.94
C ARG A 256 -22.40 -1.80 -17.27
N GLU A 257 -22.89 -0.90 -16.42
CA GLU A 257 -24.11 -0.16 -16.67
C GLU A 257 -23.98 0.72 -17.92
N LYS A 258 -22.87 1.44 -18.07
CA LYS A 258 -22.58 2.22 -19.29
C LYS A 258 -22.53 1.36 -20.55
N TYR A 259 -21.97 0.15 -20.48
CA TYR A 259 -22.00 -0.78 -21.62
C TYR A 259 -23.41 -1.23 -21.96
N PHE A 260 -24.24 -1.56 -20.97
CA PHE A 260 -25.62 -1.91 -21.23
C PHE A 260 -26.41 -0.73 -21.81
N GLU A 261 -26.22 0.48 -21.28
CA GLU A 261 -26.83 1.67 -21.87
C GLU A 261 -26.39 1.89 -23.31
N SER A 262 -25.10 1.74 -23.61
CA SER A 262 -24.57 1.87 -24.98
C SER A 262 -25.16 0.81 -25.91
N ILE A 263 -25.26 -0.45 -25.44
CA ILE A 263 -25.93 -1.54 -26.17
C ILE A 263 -27.40 -1.18 -26.44
N ASP A 264 -28.13 -0.73 -25.43
CA ASP A 264 -29.56 -0.43 -25.53
C ASP A 264 -29.82 0.78 -26.45
N ARG A 265 -28.95 1.79 -26.43
CA ARG A 265 -28.97 2.90 -27.40
C ARG A 265 -28.74 2.42 -28.83
N ASN A 266 -27.79 1.50 -29.04
CA ASN A 266 -27.55 0.91 -30.36
C ASN A 266 -28.74 0.04 -30.81
N ILE A 267 -29.34 -0.76 -29.91
CA ILE A 267 -30.58 -1.52 -30.17
C ILE A 267 -31.70 -0.57 -30.60
N ALA A 268 -31.90 0.54 -29.88
CA ALA A 268 -32.94 1.51 -30.21
C ALA A 268 -32.71 2.16 -31.59
N SER A 269 -31.46 2.48 -31.94
CA SER A 269 -31.10 2.99 -33.27
C SER A 269 -31.41 1.99 -34.38
N ILE A 270 -31.02 0.72 -34.17
CA ILE A 270 -31.30 -0.39 -35.10
C ILE A 270 -32.80 -0.65 -35.22
N GLY A 271 -33.54 -0.63 -34.11
CA GLY A 271 -34.99 -0.83 -34.09
C GLY A 271 -35.73 0.16 -34.98
N LYS A 272 -35.29 1.42 -35.04
CA LYS A 272 -35.84 2.42 -35.98
C LYS A 272 -35.62 2.02 -37.44
N GLN A 273 -34.47 1.42 -37.76
CA GLN A 273 -34.14 0.97 -39.13
C GLN A 273 -34.94 -0.28 -39.52
N VAL A 274 -35.11 -1.22 -38.59
CA VAL A 274 -35.95 -2.43 -38.79
C VAL A 274 -37.38 -2.05 -39.21
N ILE A 275 -37.93 -0.99 -38.62
CA ILE A 275 -39.29 -0.51 -38.92
C ILE A 275 -39.31 0.35 -40.20
N SER A 276 -38.30 1.19 -40.42
CA SER A 276 -38.30 2.15 -41.51
C SER A 276 -38.09 1.50 -42.88
N PHE A 277 -37.31 0.42 -42.98
CA PHE A 277 -37.03 -0.21 -44.27
C PHE A 277 -38.28 -0.82 -44.93
N PRO A 278 -39.10 -1.66 -44.26
CA PRO A 278 -40.32 -2.20 -44.87
C PRO A 278 -41.33 -1.11 -45.22
N LEU A 279 -41.47 -0.10 -44.36
CA LEU A 279 -42.39 1.01 -44.58
C LEU A 279 -42.00 1.82 -45.82
N THR A 280 -40.71 2.17 -45.93
CA THR A 280 -40.19 2.94 -47.06
C THR A 280 -40.31 2.13 -48.34
N PHE A 281 -39.94 0.84 -48.31
CA PHE A 281 -40.09 -0.06 -49.45
C PHE A 281 -41.55 -0.21 -49.92
N GLY A 282 -42.48 -0.41 -48.97
CA GLY A 282 -43.91 -0.49 -49.29
C GLY A 282 -44.45 0.81 -49.90
N ALA A 283 -44.04 1.97 -49.36
CA ALA A 283 -44.40 3.27 -49.93
C ALA A 283 -43.83 3.47 -51.34
N THR A 284 -42.57 3.06 -51.57
CA THR A 284 -41.93 3.10 -52.88
C THR A 284 -42.65 2.21 -53.88
N ILE A 285 -42.97 0.96 -53.54
CA ILE A 285 -43.76 0.06 -54.40
C ILE A 285 -45.12 0.67 -54.74
N PHE A 286 -45.83 1.20 -53.73
CA PHE A 286 -47.14 1.80 -53.95
C PHE A 286 -47.08 3.01 -54.89
N ALA A 287 -46.09 3.90 -54.69
CA ALA A 287 -45.86 5.04 -55.57
C ALA A 287 -45.55 4.57 -57.00
N SER A 288 -44.63 3.62 -57.16
CA SER A 288 -44.28 3.06 -58.46
C SER A 288 -45.45 2.36 -59.15
N TYR A 289 -46.33 1.70 -58.41
CA TYR A 289 -47.54 1.08 -58.96
C TYR A 289 -48.52 2.12 -59.51
N LYS A 290 -48.66 3.27 -58.85
CA LYS A 290 -49.56 4.35 -59.29
C LYS A 290 -49.10 5.07 -60.55
N VAL A 291 -47.80 5.12 -60.81
CA VAL A 291 -47.20 5.78 -61.99
C VAL A 291 -46.59 4.79 -62.98
N LYS A 292 -47.01 3.52 -62.94
CA LYS A 292 -46.42 2.43 -63.73
C LYS A 292 -46.41 2.67 -65.24
N ASP A 293 -47.38 3.45 -65.74
CA ASP A 293 -47.54 3.75 -67.17
C ASP A 293 -46.71 4.97 -67.61
N GLN A 294 -45.95 5.60 -66.69
CA GLN A 294 -45.13 6.78 -66.95
C GLN A 294 -43.65 6.48 -66.64
N ALA A 295 -42.91 6.02 -67.65
CA ALA A 295 -41.51 5.59 -67.52
C ALA A 295 -40.60 6.63 -66.84
N GLY A 296 -40.76 7.91 -67.16
CA GLY A 296 -39.97 9.00 -66.57
C GLY A 296 -40.14 9.10 -65.04
N PHE A 297 -41.36 8.97 -64.53
CA PHE A 297 -41.61 8.99 -63.08
C PHE A 297 -41.08 7.72 -62.40
N LEU A 298 -41.17 6.56 -63.07
CA LEU A 298 -40.64 5.31 -62.55
C LEU A 298 -39.11 5.37 -62.36
N ILE A 299 -38.38 5.92 -63.35
CA ILE A 299 -36.93 6.14 -63.27
C ILE A 299 -36.58 7.13 -62.16
N LEU A 300 -37.37 8.21 -62.00
CA LEU A 300 -37.16 9.18 -60.93
C LEU A 300 -37.31 8.54 -59.54
N ILE A 301 -38.33 7.68 -59.35
CA ILE A 301 -38.52 6.92 -58.11
C ILE A 301 -37.34 5.96 -57.88
N LEU A 302 -36.83 5.30 -58.93
CA LEU A 302 -35.66 4.43 -58.83
C LEU A 302 -34.42 5.18 -58.34
N ILE A 303 -34.14 6.35 -58.90
CA ILE A 303 -33.02 7.19 -58.45
C ILE A 303 -33.21 7.61 -57.00
N GLY A 304 -34.41 8.05 -56.62
CA GLY A 304 -34.73 8.40 -55.23
C GLY A 304 -34.54 7.23 -54.26
N TYR A 305 -35.01 6.04 -54.61
CA TYR A 305 -34.86 4.85 -53.78
C TYR A 305 -33.40 4.38 -53.69
N PHE A 306 -32.63 4.52 -54.78
CA PHE A 306 -31.21 4.24 -54.78
C PHE A 306 -30.45 5.18 -53.84
N LEU A 307 -30.71 6.49 -53.90
CA LEU A 307 -30.12 7.48 -52.98
C LEU A 307 -30.47 7.18 -51.52
N TYR A 308 -31.74 6.85 -51.24
CA TYR A 308 -32.15 6.38 -49.91
C TYR A 308 -31.36 5.16 -49.45
N THR A 309 -31.18 4.17 -50.33
CA THR A 309 -30.45 2.94 -50.02
C THR A 309 -28.97 3.23 -49.70
N VAL A 310 -28.34 4.15 -50.42
CA VAL A 310 -26.97 4.60 -50.13
C VAL A 310 -26.89 5.22 -48.74
N ILE A 311 -27.82 6.11 -48.37
CA ILE A 311 -27.86 6.74 -47.04
C ILE A 311 -28.08 5.68 -45.95
N ALA A 312 -29.04 4.76 -46.15
CA ALA A 312 -29.31 3.67 -45.23
C ALA A 312 -28.08 2.77 -45.02
N PHE A 313 -27.34 2.48 -46.09
CA PHE A 313 -26.08 1.73 -46.03
C PHE A 313 -25.00 2.44 -45.22
N LEU A 314 -24.86 3.77 -45.38
CA LEU A 314 -23.93 4.58 -44.58
C LEU A 314 -24.28 4.55 -43.08
N ILE A 315 -25.57 4.69 -42.75
CA ILE A 315 -26.04 4.65 -41.35
C ILE A 315 -25.80 3.26 -40.72
N LEU A 316 -26.08 2.18 -41.47
CA LEU A 316 -25.79 0.82 -41.01
C LEU A 316 -24.28 0.60 -40.81
N ASN A 317 -23.42 1.15 -41.67
CA ASN A 317 -21.96 1.07 -41.52
C ASN A 317 -21.49 1.79 -40.25
N MET A 318 -22.00 2.99 -40.00
CA MET A 318 -21.70 3.74 -38.77
C MET A 318 -22.13 2.94 -37.53
N THR A 319 -23.31 2.33 -37.58
CA THR A 319 -23.83 1.48 -36.49
C THR A 319 -22.95 0.24 -36.28
N ALA A 320 -22.53 -0.43 -37.37
CA ALA A 320 -21.62 -1.56 -37.32
C ALA A 320 -20.25 -1.19 -36.73
N TYR A 321 -19.73 -0.01 -37.07
CA TYR A 321 -18.49 0.53 -36.52
C TYR A 321 -18.61 0.76 -35.00
N ASN A 322 -19.68 1.40 -34.55
CA ASN A 322 -19.90 1.64 -33.11
C ASN A 322 -19.98 0.32 -32.32
N ILE A 323 -20.66 -0.70 -32.85
CA ILE A 323 -20.72 -2.04 -32.22
C ILE A 323 -19.33 -2.68 -32.18
N LYS A 324 -18.50 -2.48 -33.21
CA LYS A 324 -17.12 -2.97 -33.24
C LYS A 324 -16.27 -2.29 -32.16
N CYS A 325 -16.30 -0.96 -32.06
CA CYS A 325 -15.59 -0.23 -31.01
C CYS A 325 -16.00 -0.71 -29.62
N LEU A 326 -17.31 -0.82 -29.37
CA LEU A 326 -17.85 -1.35 -28.12
C LEU A 326 -17.33 -2.76 -27.81
N LYS A 327 -17.23 -3.64 -28.82
CA LYS A 327 -16.66 -4.98 -28.64
C LYS A 327 -15.20 -4.91 -28.22
N ASP A 328 -14.42 -4.06 -28.88
CA ASP A 328 -12.99 -3.93 -28.65
C ASP A 328 -12.72 -3.34 -27.26
N ASP A 329 -13.51 -2.35 -26.83
CA ASP A 329 -13.45 -1.77 -25.47
C ASP A 329 -13.72 -2.83 -24.38
N VAL A 330 -14.80 -3.61 -24.54
CA VAL A 330 -15.15 -4.69 -23.60
C VAL A 330 -14.05 -5.76 -23.53
N ILE A 331 -13.42 -6.11 -24.66
CA ILE A 331 -12.31 -7.08 -24.68
C ILE A 331 -11.06 -6.52 -24.01
N ASN A 332 -10.73 -5.26 -24.27
CA ASN A 332 -9.59 -4.61 -23.66
C ASN A 332 -9.74 -4.54 -22.14
N GLU A 333 -10.92 -4.13 -21.65
CA GLU A 333 -11.18 -4.08 -20.21
C GLU A 333 -11.18 -5.47 -19.56
N GLU A 334 -11.78 -6.48 -20.20
CA GLU A 334 -11.71 -7.86 -19.74
C GLU A 334 -10.27 -8.33 -19.57
N ASN A 335 -9.41 -8.06 -20.56
CA ASN A 335 -7.99 -8.40 -20.50
C ASN A 335 -7.25 -7.63 -19.40
N THR A 336 -7.55 -6.34 -19.24
CA THR A 336 -6.96 -5.52 -18.17
C THR A 336 -7.33 -6.07 -16.79
N ILE A 337 -8.60 -6.40 -16.54
CA ILE A 337 -9.05 -6.96 -15.26
C ILE A 337 -8.47 -8.36 -15.06
N LYS A 338 -8.46 -9.21 -16.09
CA LYS A 338 -7.90 -10.56 -16.02
C LYS A 338 -6.40 -10.55 -15.68
N ASN A 339 -5.63 -9.67 -16.31
CA ASN A 339 -4.19 -9.57 -16.10
C ASN A 339 -3.85 -8.93 -14.75
N SER A 340 -4.64 -7.96 -14.30
CA SER A 340 -4.37 -7.23 -13.05
C SER A 340 -4.92 -7.94 -11.81
N TYR A 341 -6.00 -8.73 -11.95
CA TYR A 341 -6.77 -9.28 -10.83
C TYR A 341 -7.24 -10.72 -11.08
N ASN A 342 -6.31 -11.61 -11.48
CA ASN A 342 -6.61 -12.99 -11.91
C ASN A 342 -7.42 -13.81 -10.88
N VAL A 343 -7.17 -13.62 -9.57
CA VAL A 343 -7.88 -14.32 -8.49
C VAL A 343 -9.38 -14.01 -8.52
N ILE A 344 -9.74 -12.81 -8.95
CA ILE A 344 -11.08 -12.25 -8.78
C ILE A 344 -11.85 -12.16 -10.11
N PHE A 345 -11.15 -12.31 -11.23
CA PHE A 345 -11.75 -12.33 -12.57
C PHE A 345 -12.92 -13.33 -12.69
N LYS A 346 -12.87 -14.45 -11.96
CA LYS A 346 -13.94 -15.46 -11.93
C LYS A 346 -15.31 -14.89 -11.54
N GLU A 347 -15.38 -13.86 -10.70
CA GLU A 347 -16.65 -13.21 -10.35
C GLU A 347 -17.22 -12.36 -11.49
N PHE A 348 -16.35 -11.82 -12.35
CA PHE A 348 -16.72 -10.91 -13.45
C PHE A 348 -16.96 -11.63 -14.79
N GLU A 349 -16.36 -12.81 -14.97
CA GLU A 349 -16.51 -13.65 -16.16
C GLU A 349 -17.97 -13.82 -16.66
N PRO A 350 -18.97 -14.14 -15.80
CA PRO A 350 -20.35 -14.29 -16.26
C PRO A 350 -20.93 -12.99 -16.82
N ASP A 351 -20.53 -11.83 -16.29
CA ASP A 351 -21.00 -10.53 -16.76
C ASP A 351 -20.39 -10.17 -18.12
N PHE A 352 -19.07 -10.37 -18.30
CA PHE A 352 -18.43 -10.23 -19.61
C PHE A 352 -19.05 -11.15 -20.66
N LYS A 353 -19.34 -12.41 -20.30
CA LYS A 353 -20.01 -13.36 -21.19
C LYS A 353 -21.40 -12.87 -21.62
N LYS A 354 -22.18 -12.28 -20.71
CA LYS A 354 -23.50 -11.69 -21.02
C LYS A 354 -23.37 -10.50 -21.97
N ILE A 355 -22.43 -9.57 -21.71
CA ILE A 355 -22.19 -8.39 -22.55
C ILE A 355 -21.77 -8.82 -23.96
N LYS A 356 -20.80 -9.72 -24.08
CA LYS A 356 -20.33 -10.27 -25.37
C LYS A 356 -21.44 -10.94 -26.16
N LYS A 357 -22.30 -11.72 -25.50
CA LYS A 357 -23.46 -12.36 -26.15
C LYS A 357 -24.43 -11.33 -26.71
N LYS A 358 -24.72 -10.24 -25.98
CA LYS A 358 -25.57 -9.14 -26.49
C LYS A 358 -24.93 -8.44 -27.68
N ILE A 359 -23.64 -8.11 -27.62
CA ILE A 359 -22.89 -7.48 -28.72
C ILE A 359 -22.88 -8.38 -29.98
N PHE A 360 -22.71 -9.69 -29.79
CA PHE A 360 -22.76 -10.66 -30.89
C PHE A 360 -24.13 -10.67 -31.58
N ASN A 361 -25.22 -10.74 -30.82
CA ASN A 361 -26.58 -10.68 -31.35
C ASN A 361 -26.82 -9.37 -32.11
N LEU A 362 -26.36 -8.23 -31.57
CA LEU A 362 -26.45 -6.93 -32.23
C LEU A 362 -25.75 -6.93 -33.60
N ARG A 363 -24.54 -7.49 -33.67
CA ARG A 363 -23.79 -7.60 -34.92
C ARG A 363 -24.53 -8.45 -35.96
N ILE A 364 -25.16 -9.56 -35.54
CA ILE A 364 -25.99 -10.39 -36.42
C ILE A 364 -27.16 -9.58 -36.97
N ILE A 365 -27.88 -8.85 -36.11
CA ILE A 365 -29.04 -8.05 -36.54
C ILE A 365 -28.64 -7.02 -37.61
N VAL A 366 -27.54 -6.30 -37.40
CA VAL A 366 -27.03 -5.34 -38.38
C VAL A 366 -26.67 -6.02 -39.71
N TYR A 367 -26.05 -7.19 -39.67
CA TYR A 367 -25.73 -7.95 -40.89
C TYR A 367 -26.99 -8.39 -41.64
N VAL A 368 -28.00 -8.90 -40.92
CA VAL A 368 -29.30 -9.25 -41.51
C VAL A 368 -29.96 -8.03 -42.15
N LEU A 369 -29.91 -6.86 -41.52
CA LEU A 369 -30.44 -5.62 -42.08
C LEU A 369 -29.72 -5.19 -43.37
N PHE A 370 -28.40 -5.33 -43.43
CA PHE A 370 -27.66 -5.14 -44.68
C PHE A 370 -28.15 -6.08 -45.78
N SER A 371 -28.29 -7.38 -45.47
CA SER A 371 -28.77 -8.36 -46.43
C SER A 371 -30.19 -8.05 -46.92
N VAL A 372 -31.10 -7.66 -46.02
CA VAL A 372 -32.47 -7.27 -46.36
C VAL A 372 -32.47 -6.04 -47.26
N LEU A 373 -31.71 -4.99 -46.91
CA LEU A 373 -31.63 -3.76 -47.70
C LEU A 373 -31.15 -4.02 -49.13
N ILE A 374 -30.09 -4.83 -49.29
CA ILE A 374 -29.57 -5.23 -50.61
C ILE A 374 -30.61 -6.02 -51.40
N LEU A 375 -31.28 -6.98 -50.75
CA LEU A 375 -32.32 -7.78 -51.38
C LEU A 375 -33.49 -6.92 -51.87
N LEU A 376 -33.96 -5.98 -51.05
CA LEU A 376 -35.04 -5.05 -51.41
C LEU A 376 -34.65 -4.18 -52.60
N LEU A 377 -33.41 -3.69 -52.66
CA LEU A 377 -32.91 -2.92 -53.80
C LEU A 377 -32.90 -3.76 -55.08
N ILE A 378 -32.39 -4.99 -55.04
CA ILE A 378 -32.36 -5.88 -56.20
C ILE A 378 -33.78 -6.18 -56.69
N LEU A 379 -34.69 -6.51 -55.78
CA LEU A 379 -36.10 -6.76 -56.12
C LEU A 379 -36.75 -5.54 -56.77
N PHE A 380 -36.48 -4.34 -56.26
CA PHE A 380 -37.03 -3.11 -56.81
C PHE A 380 -36.46 -2.77 -58.20
N ILE A 381 -35.17 -3.00 -58.42
CA ILE A 381 -34.54 -2.86 -59.74
C ILE A 381 -35.18 -3.83 -60.74
N ILE A 382 -35.34 -5.10 -60.37
CA ILE A 382 -35.98 -6.11 -61.23
C ILE A 382 -37.42 -5.70 -61.56
N TYR A 383 -38.20 -5.29 -60.55
CA TYR A 383 -39.56 -4.80 -60.74
C TYR A 383 -39.61 -3.62 -61.74
N THR A 384 -38.71 -2.64 -61.58
CA THR A 384 -38.64 -1.47 -62.45
C THR A 384 -38.30 -1.87 -63.88
N LEU A 385 -37.32 -2.76 -64.08
CA LEU A 385 -36.92 -3.24 -65.41
C LEU A 385 -38.04 -4.02 -66.13
N ILE A 386 -38.82 -4.82 -65.39
CA ILE A 386 -39.97 -5.56 -65.96
C ILE A 386 -41.04 -4.57 -66.45
N ASN A 387 -41.37 -3.55 -65.66
CA ASN A 387 -42.38 -2.56 -66.04
C ASN A 387 -41.93 -1.68 -67.22
N LEU A 388 -40.64 -1.33 -67.30
CA LEU A 388 -40.10 -0.58 -68.45
C LEU A 388 -40.17 -1.39 -69.76
N LYS A 389 -39.81 -2.68 -69.74
CA LYS A 389 -39.91 -3.54 -70.94
C LYS A 389 -41.34 -3.76 -71.41
N ALA A 390 -42.29 -3.84 -70.46
CA ALA A 390 -43.71 -3.93 -70.79
C ALA A 390 -44.19 -2.67 -71.52
N PHE A 391 -43.67 -1.49 -71.16
CA PHE A 391 -43.97 -0.23 -71.83
C PHE A 391 -43.42 -0.20 -73.28
N ASP A 392 -42.14 -0.52 -73.49
CA ASP A 392 -41.54 -0.56 -74.83
C ASP A 392 -42.28 -1.52 -75.78
N SER A 393 -42.82 -2.62 -75.25
CA SER A 393 -43.61 -3.59 -76.04
C SER A 393 -45.00 -3.06 -76.44
N VAL A 394 -45.61 -2.16 -75.65
CA VAL A 394 -46.92 -1.57 -75.95
C VAL A 394 -46.79 -0.41 -76.93
N GLU A 395 -45.76 0.43 -76.79
CA GLU A 395 -45.49 1.54 -77.72
C GLU A 395 -45.19 1.02 -79.14
N ASN A 396 -44.37 -0.03 -79.25
CA ASN A 396 -44.10 -0.69 -80.53
C ASN A 396 -45.35 -1.35 -81.17
N VAL A 397 -46.37 -1.73 -80.39
CA VAL A 397 -47.63 -2.28 -80.92
C VAL A 397 -48.60 -1.16 -81.35
N LEU A 398 -48.60 -0.01 -80.65
CA LEU A 398 -49.41 1.16 -81.02
C LEU A 398 -48.89 1.85 -82.28
N ASP A 399 -47.58 1.95 -82.48
CA ASP A 399 -46.99 2.47 -83.73
C ASP A 399 -47.29 1.56 -84.93
N PHE A 400 -47.43 0.25 -84.73
CA PHE A 400 -47.88 -0.68 -85.78
C PHE A 400 -49.37 -0.55 -86.10
N GLY A 401 -50.21 -0.12 -85.16
CA GLY A 401 -51.66 0.05 -85.35
C GLY A 401 -52.07 1.33 -86.09
N ILE A 402 -51.27 2.41 -85.98
CA ILE A 402 -51.55 3.70 -86.64
C ILE A 402 -51.15 3.69 -88.13
N ILE A 403 -50.37 2.70 -88.59
CA ILE A 403 -50.02 2.53 -90.01
C ILE A 403 -51.12 1.80 -90.80
N PHE A 404 -52.20 1.32 -90.16
CA PHE A 404 -53.27 0.54 -90.81
C PHE A 404 -54.69 1.13 -90.73
N CYS A 405 -54.83 2.42 -90.47
CA CYS A 405 -56.04 3.21 -90.73
C CYS A 405 -55.64 4.46 -91.49
#